data_AF-A0A077AZB5-F1
#
_entry.id   AF-A0A077AZB5-F1
#
_cell.length_a   1.000
_cell.length_b   1.000
_cell.length_c   1.000
_cell.angle_alpha   90.00
_cell.angle_beta   90.00
_cell.angle_gamma   90.00
#
_symmetry.space_group_name_H-M   'P 1'
#
loop_
_entity.id
_entity.type
_entity.pdbx_description
1 polymer ?
#
loop_
_entity_poly.entity_id
_entity_poly.type
_entity_poly.pdbx_seq_one_letter_code
_entity_poly.pdbx_strand_id
1 'polypeptide(L)' 'MKNSKRSKANLYKLVDETHLITHQATLIKGKRYNAVLVSEEDWRSIQETLHLLSIPDTRESIREGLETPIEENSKTLEW' A
#
# COMPACT_ATOMS: atom_id res chain seq x y z
N MET A 1 -21.58 -6.52 29.58
CA MET A 1 -20.15 -6.37 29.19
C MET A 1 -19.55 -7.62 28.49
N LYS A 2 -20.30 -8.42 27.71
CA LYS A 2 -19.75 -9.61 26.99
C LYS A 2 -19.44 -9.39 25.49
N ASN A 3 -19.94 -8.32 24.86
CA ASN A 3 -19.74 -8.08 23.41
C ASN A 3 -18.40 -7.41 23.05
N SER A 4 -17.85 -6.54 23.91
CA SER A 4 -16.63 -5.78 23.59
C SER A 4 -15.39 -6.66 23.38
N LYS A 5 -15.25 -7.75 24.13
CA LYS A 5 -14.10 -8.67 24.01
C LYS A 5 -14.13 -9.48 22.71
N ARG A 6 -15.30 -9.94 22.26
CA ARG A 6 -15.47 -10.70 21.01
C ARG A 6 -15.20 -9.83 19.78
N SER A 7 -15.58 -8.55 19.83
CA SER A 7 -15.29 -7.57 18.78
C SER A 7 -13.80 -7.25 18.66
N LYS A 8 -13.08 -7.09 19.78
CA LYS A 8 -11.62 -6.85 19.76
C LYS A 8 -10.85 -8.07 19.24
N ALA A 9 -11.20 -9.28 19.67
CA ALA A 9 -10.56 -10.51 19.21
C ALA A 9 -10.71 -10.70 17.69
N ASN A 10 -11.88 -10.38 17.13
CA ASN A 10 -12.09 -10.44 15.68
C ASN A 10 -11.34 -9.35 14.91
N LEU A 11 -11.12 -8.18 15.51
CA LEU A 11 -10.34 -7.11 14.88
C LEU A 11 -8.87 -7.50 14.75
N TYR A 12 -8.26 -8.05 15.81
CA TYR A 12 -6.85 -8.49 15.75
C TYR A 12 -6.63 -9.57 14.69
N LYS A 13 -7.55 -10.55 14.59
CA LYS A 13 -7.51 -11.56 13.53
C LYS A 13 -7.57 -10.93 12.12
N LEU A 14 -8.44 -9.95 11.91
CA LEU A 14 -8.53 -9.24 10.62
C LEU A 14 -7.26 -8.43 10.30
N VAL A 15 -6.62 -7.84 11.31
CA VAL A 15 -5.33 -7.14 11.15
C VAL A 15 -4.25 -8.11 10.71
N ASP A 16 -4.13 -9.25 11.39
CA ASP A 16 -3.13 -10.28 11.06
C ASP A 16 -3.37 -10.83 9.63
N GLU A 17 -4.61 -11.11 9.25
CA GLU A 17 -4.95 -11.58 7.90
C GLU A 17 -4.64 -10.54 6.81
N THR A 18 -4.84 -9.25 7.09
CA THR A 18 -4.54 -8.16 6.15
C THR A 18 -3.03 -8.00 5.95
N HIS A 19 -2.23 -8.16 7.02
CA HIS A 19 -0.77 -8.08 6.94
C HIS A 19 -0.12 -9.34 6.35
N LEU A 20 -0.62 -10.53 6.70
CA LEU A 20 0.08 -11.79 6.42
C LEU A 20 -0.27 -12.44 5.08
N ILE A 21 -1.47 -12.20 4.50
CA ILE A 21 -2.00 -13.15 3.50
C ILE A 21 -2.22 -12.56 2.10
N THR A 22 -2.34 -11.25 1.86
CA THR A 22 -2.77 -10.83 0.50
C THR A 22 -2.34 -9.49 -0.06
N HIS A 23 -1.78 -8.52 0.68
CA HIS A 23 -1.70 -7.12 0.22
C HIS A 23 -3.04 -6.63 -0.40
N GLN A 24 -4.17 -7.21 0.03
CA GLN A 24 -5.49 -6.89 -0.48
C GLN A 24 -6.27 -6.09 0.55
N ALA A 25 -6.85 -4.99 0.08
CA ALA A 25 -7.73 -4.17 0.88
C ALA A 25 -9.01 -4.96 1.25
N THR A 26 -9.37 -4.99 2.53
CA THR A 26 -10.58 -5.64 3.02
C THR A 26 -11.69 -4.60 3.25
N LEU A 27 -12.83 -4.77 2.57
CA LEU A 27 -14.01 -3.91 2.75
C LEU A 27 -14.84 -4.35 3.97
N ILE A 28 -14.92 -3.49 4.97
CA ILE A 28 -15.78 -3.64 6.14
C ILE A 28 -17.10 -2.90 5.88
N LYS A 29 -18.17 -3.65 5.62
CA LYS A 29 -19.51 -3.07 5.40
C LYS A 29 -20.17 -2.75 6.74
N GLY A 30 -20.53 -1.48 6.94
CA GLY A 30 -21.32 -1.04 8.08
C GLY A 30 -22.76 -0.71 7.70
N LYS A 31 -23.62 -0.57 8.71
CA LYS A 31 -25.05 -0.24 8.50
C LYS A 31 -25.28 1.17 7.93
N ARG A 32 -24.32 2.08 8.13
CA ARG A 32 -24.41 3.49 7.69
C ARG A 32 -23.25 3.89 6.79
N TYR A 33 -22.05 3.35 7.05
CA TYR A 33 -20.82 3.67 6.35
C TYR A 33 -20.00 2.41 6.16
N ASN A 34 -19.18 2.40 5.12
CA ASN A 34 -18.18 1.35 4.90
C ASN A 34 -16.81 1.86 5.33
N ALA A 35 -15.93 0.94 5.74
CA ALA A 35 -14.52 1.20 5.98
C ALA A 35 -13.68 0.24 5.13
N VAL A 36 -12.48 0.65 4.78
CA VAL A 36 -11.49 -0.20 4.11
C VAL A 36 -10.33 -0.40 5.07
N LEU A 37 -9.99 -1.66 5.32
CA LEU A 37 -8.80 -2.04 6.07
C LEU A 37 -7.70 -2.38 5.06
N VAL A 38 -6.57 -1.69 5.20
CA VAL A 38 -5.33 -1.93 4.47
C VAL A 38 -4.20 -2.13 5.46
N SER A 39 -3.15 -2.85 5.07
CA SER A 39 -1.95 -2.92 5.90
C SER A 39 -1.29 -1.53 5.98
N GLU A 40 -0.52 -1.30 7.04
CA GLU A 40 0.18 -0.03 7.22
C GLU A 40 1.24 0.19 6.12
N GLU A 41 1.92 -0.89 5.73
CA GLU A 41 2.89 -0.92 4.63
C GLU A 41 2.25 -0.55 3.29
N ASP A 42 1.10 -1.16 2.95
CA ASP A 42 0.38 -0.83 1.71
C ASP A 42 -0.09 0.62 1.73
N TRP A 43 -0.53 1.13 2.88
CA TRP A 43 -0.92 2.53 3.02
C TRP A 43 0.26 3.47 2.76
N ARG A 44 1.46 3.17 3.29
CA ARG A 44 2.67 3.95 3.01
C ARG A 44 3.03 3.92 1.52
N SER A 45 3.02 2.74 0.90
CA SER A 45 3.32 2.57 -0.53
C SER A 45 2.34 3.35 -1.42
N ILE A 46 1.05 3.37 -1.07
CA ILE A 46 0.05 4.19 -1.75
C ILE A 46 0.38 5.67 -1.61
N GLN A 47 0.70 6.15 -0.40
CA GLN A 47 1.04 7.56 -0.17
C GLN A 47 2.30 7.99 -0.91
N GLU A 48 3.33 7.14 -0.95
CA GLU A 48 4.56 7.39 -1.69
C GLU A 48 4.30 7.45 -3.19
N THR A 49 3.52 6.50 -3.73
CA THR A 49 3.14 6.52 -5.15
C THR A 49 2.36 7.78 -5.50
N LEU A 50 1.38 8.17 -4.68
CA LEU A 50 0.63 9.40 -4.89
C LEU A 50 1.51 10.65 -4.80
N HIS A 51 2.51 10.65 -3.91
CA HIS A 51 3.48 11.72 -3.80
C HIS A 51 4.32 11.83 -5.08
N LEU A 52 4.91 10.73 -5.57
CA LEU A 52 5.68 10.71 -6.80
C LEU A 52 4.86 11.20 -8.00
N LEU A 53 3.60 10.77 -8.10
CA LEU A 53 2.69 11.20 -9.17
C LEU A 53 2.27 12.67 -9.04
N SER A 54 2.36 13.27 -7.85
CA SER A 54 2.05 14.69 -7.65
C SER A 54 3.16 15.62 -8.12
N ILE A 55 4.39 15.11 -8.27
CA ILE A 55 5.53 15.88 -8.76
C ILE A 55 5.45 15.88 -10.30
N PRO A 56 5.39 17.06 -10.95
CA PRO A 56 5.39 17.12 -12.41
C PRO A 56 6.56 16.35 -13.02
N ASP A 57 6.34 15.76 -14.20
CA ASP A 57 7.32 15.03 -15.01
C ASP A 57 7.94 13.77 -14.35
N THR A 58 7.62 13.49 -13.08
CA THR A 58 8.18 12.35 -12.34
C THR A 58 7.61 11.02 -12.84
N ARG A 59 6.32 10.99 -13.19
CA ARG A 59 5.69 9.80 -13.77
C ARG A 59 6.35 9.41 -15.09
N GLU A 60 6.58 10.40 -15.96
CA GLU A 60 7.18 10.24 -17.27
C GLU A 60 8.62 9.76 -17.14
N SER A 61 9.42 10.39 -16.25
CA SER A 61 10.81 9.99 -15.98
C SER A 61 10.93 8.55 -15.43
N ILE A 62 10.06 8.14 -14.50
CA ILE A 62 10.04 6.77 -13.97
C ILE A 62 9.71 5.77 -15.10
N ARG A 63 8.73 6.09 -15.95
CA ARG A 63 8.35 5.20 -17.04
C ARG A 63 9.45 5.08 -18.08
N GLU A 64 10.09 6.19 -18.44
CA GLU A 64 11.23 6.20 -19.35
C GLU A 64 12.36 5.32 -18.80
N GLY A 65 12.73 5.47 -17.53
CA GLY A 65 13.75 4.63 -16.88
C GLY A 65 13.38 3.14 -16.80
N LEU A 66 12.09 2.80 -16.72
CA LEU A 66 11.62 1.41 -16.78
C LEU A 66 11.66 0.82 -18.19
N GLU A 67 11.55 1.67 -19.23
CA GLU A 67 11.65 1.28 -20.64
C GLU A 67 13.11 1.25 -21.14
N THR A 68 14.03 1.95 -20.45
CA THR A 68 15.47 1.95 -20.76
C THR A 68 16.07 0.54 -20.63
N PRO A 69 16.75 0.02 -21.68
CA PRO A 69 17.48 -1.24 -21.61
C PRO A 69 18.55 -1.23 -20.50
N ILE A 70 18.75 -2.37 -19.84
CA ILE A 70 19.71 -2.49 -18.73
C ILE A 70 21.14 -2.13 -19.18
N GLU A 71 21.47 -2.37 -20.45
CA GLU A 71 22.77 -2.07 -21.03
C GLU A 71 23.08 -0.57 -21.10
N GLU A 72 22.05 0.28 -21.12
CA GLU A 72 22.16 1.74 -21.16
C GLU A 72 22.24 2.37 -19.75
N ASN A 73 22.03 1.58 -18.69
CA ASN A 73 22.23 2.03 -17.33
C ASN A 73 23.73 2.21 -17.02
N SER A 74 24.04 3.21 -16.20
CA SER A 74 25.41 3.43 -15.74
C SER A 74 25.93 2.18 -15.00
N LYS A 75 27.10 1.70 -15.43
CA LYS A 75 27.81 0.56 -14.79
C LYS A 75 28.69 1.00 -13.63
N THR A 76 28.78 2.30 -13.39
CA THR A 76 29.62 2.89 -12.35
C THR A 76 28.81 3.90 -11.55
N LEU A 77 28.85 3.77 -10.23
CA LEU A 77 28.31 4.77 -9.33
C LEU A 77 29.36 5.87 -9.17
N GLU A 78 28.99 7.12 -9.47
CA GLU A 78 29.90 8.28 -9.37
C GLU A 78 29.96 8.89 -7.96
N TRP A 79 29.33 8.25 -6.97
CA TRP A 79 29.29 8.71 -5.59
C TRP A 79 30.32 8.00 -4.73
#